data_AF-A0A9D7EUU8-F1
#
_entry.id   AF-A0A9D7EUU8-F1
#
_cell.length_a   1.000
_cell.length_b   1.000
_cell.length_c   1.000
_cell.angle_alpha   90.00
_cell.angle_beta   90.00
_cell.angle_gamma   90.00
#
_symmetry.space_group_name_H-M   'P 1'
#
loop_
_entity.id
_entity.type
_entity.pdbx_description
1 polymer ?
#
loop_
_entity_poly.entity_id
_entity_poly.type
_entity_poly.pdbx_seq_one_letter_code
_entity_poly.pdbx_strand_id
1 'polypeptide(L)'
;MKKLILFLAFFSMLTKGFNQQIEAPKKELTKQEYLKKSKSQRTAGGIILGGGAILIGAGLATSLGNGLANLFEQEAKKNNSGDVLTVLGVISIAGSIPLLISAGKNKRKALSLSVKNQPSQVLQNNRLYSKIIPSLTFKINL
;
A
#
# COMPACT_ATOMS: atom_id res chain seq x y z
N MET A 1 14.61 -3.16 31.17
CA MET A 1 13.48 -3.05 30.21
C MET A 1 13.90 -2.53 28.83
N LYS A 2 14.71 -1.46 28.74
CA LYS A 2 15.15 -0.86 27.44
C LYS A 2 15.89 -1.85 26.51
N LYS A 3 16.74 -2.72 27.08
CA LYS A 3 17.50 -3.74 26.33
C LYS A 3 16.60 -4.85 25.74
N LEU A 4 15.49 -5.17 26.40
CA LEU A 4 14.52 -6.17 25.96
C LEU A 4 13.68 -5.66 24.78
N ILE A 5 13.32 -4.37 24.80
CA ILE A 5 12.61 -3.69 23.71
C ILE A 5 13.46 -3.64 22.44
N LEU A 6 14.77 -3.35 22.58
CA LEU A 6 15.71 -3.31 21.44
C LEU A 6 15.86 -4.69 20.79
N PHE A 7 15.88 -5.74 21.60
CA PHE A 7 15.98 -7.12 21.13
C PHE A 7 14.71 -7.56 20.38
N LEU A 8 13.53 -7.17 20.87
CA LEU A 8 12.24 -7.46 20.24
C LEU A 8 12.10 -6.73 18.88
N ALA A 9 12.57 -5.48 18.81
CA ALA A 9 12.58 -4.70 17.57
C ALA A 9 13.49 -5.33 16.51
N PHE A 10 14.68 -5.78 16.89
CA PHE A 10 15.63 -6.45 15.99
C PHE A 10 15.08 -7.80 15.49
N PHE A 11 14.42 -8.56 16.37
CA PHE A 11 13.80 -9.84 16.02
C PHE A 11 12.67 -9.68 14.99
N SER A 12 11.89 -8.60 15.07
CA SER A 12 10.81 -8.32 14.11
C SER A 12 11.31 -8.11 12.67
N MET A 13 12.54 -7.59 12.48
CA MET A 13 13.14 -7.37 11.16
C MET A 13 13.64 -8.68 10.52
N LEU A 14 14.09 -9.64 11.33
CA LEU A 14 14.61 -10.94 10.85
C LEU A 14 13.53 -11.81 10.18
N THR A 15 12.26 -11.62 10.54
CA THR A 15 11.13 -12.39 9.96
C THR A 15 10.84 -12.07 8.49
N LYS A 16 11.43 -11.00 7.94
CA LYS A 16 11.24 -10.61 6.52
C LYS A 16 12.30 -11.19 5.58
N GLY A 17 13.30 -11.91 6.11
CA GLY A 17 14.46 -12.40 5.34
C GLY A 17 14.25 -13.65 4.50
N PHE A 18 13.13 -14.37 4.65
CA PHE A 18 12.93 -15.69 4.01
C PHE A 18 11.96 -15.72 2.82
N ASN A 19 11.73 -14.59 2.14
CA ASN A 19 10.90 -14.53 0.92
C ASN A 19 11.75 -14.41 -0.35
N GLN A 20 12.76 -15.26 -0.53
CA GLN A 20 13.17 -15.64 -1.88
C GLN A 20 12.15 -16.62 -2.43
N GLN A 21 10.99 -16.08 -2.81
CA GLN A 21 10.04 -16.80 -3.62
C GLN A 21 10.72 -17.04 -4.97
N ILE A 22 11.17 -18.28 -5.18
CA ILE A 22 11.43 -18.85 -6.51
C ILE A 22 10.25 -18.38 -7.37
N GLU A 23 10.52 -17.59 -8.41
CA GLU A 23 9.50 -17.07 -9.31
C GLU A 23 8.84 -18.25 -10.03
N ALA A 24 7.89 -18.92 -9.37
CA ALA A 24 6.81 -19.61 -10.06
C ALA A 24 6.23 -18.61 -11.05
N PRO A 25 5.86 -19.03 -12.29
CA PRO A 25 5.39 -18.12 -13.32
C PRO A 25 4.33 -17.24 -12.69
N LYS A 26 4.61 -15.91 -12.61
CA LYS A 26 3.75 -14.92 -11.97
C LYS A 26 2.35 -15.23 -12.45
N LYS A 27 1.51 -15.83 -11.59
CA LYS A 27 0.10 -16.03 -11.90
C LYS A 27 -0.43 -14.63 -12.13
N GLU A 28 -0.55 -14.27 -13.40
CA GLU A 28 -1.00 -12.94 -13.78
C GLU A 28 -2.40 -12.80 -13.18
N LEU A 29 -2.48 -12.03 -12.10
CA LEU A 29 -3.73 -11.76 -11.42
C LEU A 29 -4.74 -11.33 -12.49
N THR A 30 -5.88 -11.98 -12.51
CA THR A 30 -6.93 -11.68 -13.49
C THR A 30 -7.40 -10.25 -13.26
N LYS A 31 -7.90 -9.57 -14.30
CA LYS A 31 -8.47 -8.21 -14.20
C LYS A 31 -9.42 -8.06 -13.00
N GLN A 32 -10.27 -9.06 -12.77
CA GLN A 32 -11.19 -9.09 -11.63
C GLN A 32 -10.48 -9.10 -10.27
N GLU A 33 -9.37 -9.82 -10.15
CA GLU A 33 -8.57 -9.90 -8.92
C GLU A 33 -7.86 -8.56 -8.64
N TYR A 34 -7.31 -7.89 -9.67
CA TYR A 34 -6.76 -6.54 -9.51
C TYR A 34 -7.82 -5.50 -9.12
N LEU A 35 -9.02 -5.58 -9.69
CA LEU A 35 -10.14 -4.72 -9.30
C LEU A 35 -10.58 -4.98 -7.86
N LYS A 36 -10.72 -6.25 -7.46
CA LYS A 36 -11.07 -6.63 -6.09
C LYS A 36 -10.03 -6.11 -5.10
N LYS A 37 -8.74 -6.28 -5.42
CA LYS A 37 -7.62 -5.79 -4.61
C LYS A 37 -7.61 -4.27 -4.49
N SER A 38 -7.82 -3.56 -5.59
CA SER A 38 -7.93 -2.09 -5.59
C SER A 38 -9.08 -1.60 -4.72
N LYS A 39 -10.27 -2.21 -4.83
CA LYS A 39 -11.43 -1.84 -4.00
C LYS A 39 -11.16 -2.08 -2.52
N SER A 40 -10.67 -3.27 -2.15
CA SER A 40 -10.36 -3.62 -0.77
C SER A 40 -9.34 -2.66 -0.14
N GLN A 41 -8.25 -2.36 -0.85
CA GLN A 41 -7.23 -1.42 -0.37
C GLN A 41 -7.76 0.02 -0.28
N ARG A 42 -8.62 0.45 -1.20
CA ARG A 42 -9.25 1.76 -1.13
C ARG A 42 -10.18 1.88 0.08
N THR A 43 -10.96 0.85 0.36
CA THR A 43 -11.86 0.80 1.53
C THR A 43 -11.06 0.80 2.82
N ALA A 44 -10.07 -0.10 2.96
CA ALA A 44 -9.23 -0.17 4.14
C ALA A 44 -8.47 1.15 4.38
N GLY A 45 -7.95 1.78 3.32
CA GLY A 45 -7.25 3.05 3.41
C GLY A 45 -8.18 4.19 3.82
N GLY A 46 -9.40 4.21 3.30
CA GLY A 46 -10.43 5.16 3.71
C GLY A 46 -10.84 5.00 5.17
N ILE A 47 -10.97 3.78 5.67
CA ILE A 47 -11.27 3.50 7.08
C ILE A 47 -10.13 3.98 7.99
N ILE A 48 -8.88 3.68 7.64
CA ILE A 48 -7.71 4.09 8.43
C ILE A 48 -7.55 5.62 8.41
N LEU A 49 -7.80 6.26 7.27
CA LEU A 49 -7.76 7.71 7.14
C LEU A 49 -8.88 8.40 7.93
N GLY A 50 -10.12 7.90 7.81
CA GLY A 50 -11.27 8.41 8.56
C GLY A 50 -11.12 8.20 10.07
N GLY A 51 -10.68 7.01 10.49
CA GLY A 51 -10.38 6.72 11.89
C GLY A 51 -9.26 7.61 12.44
N GLY A 52 -8.20 7.85 11.66
CA GLY A 52 -7.13 8.78 12.03
C GLY A 52 -7.62 10.21 12.21
N ALA A 53 -8.52 10.69 11.33
CA ALA A 53 -9.12 12.02 11.46
C ALA A 53 -9.99 12.16 12.73
N ILE A 54 -10.77 11.13 13.07
CA ILE A 54 -11.57 11.09 14.30
C ILE A 54 -10.65 11.12 15.53
N LEU A 55 -9.56 10.36 15.53
CA LEU A 55 -8.58 10.33 16.62
C LEU A 55 -7.92 11.70 16.84
N ILE A 56 -7.58 12.41 15.76
CA ILE A 56 -7.08 13.79 15.83
C ILE A 56 -8.13 14.72 16.42
N GLY A 57 -9.38 14.65 15.93
CA GLY A 57 -10.46 15.49 16.44
C GLY A 57 -10.74 15.27 17.93
N ALA A 58 -10.78 14.01 18.38
CA ALA A 58 -10.96 13.65 19.78
C ALA A 58 -9.77 14.06 20.66
N GLY A 59 -8.55 13.94 20.14
CA GLY A 59 -7.33 14.37 20.82
C GLY A 59 -7.29 15.89 21.02
N LEU A 60 -7.64 16.66 20.00
CA LEU A 60 -7.76 18.12 20.09
C LEU A 60 -8.92 18.58 20.98
N ALA A 61 -10.05 17.88 20.97
CA ALA A 61 -11.18 18.20 21.84
C ALA A 61 -10.89 17.94 23.33
N THR A 62 -10.11 16.91 23.63
CA THR A 62 -9.69 16.58 25.01
C THR A 62 -8.51 17.42 25.48
N SER A 63 -7.69 17.92 24.55
CA SER A 63 -6.61 18.88 24.79
C SER A 63 -7.11 20.31 24.54
N LEU A 64 -7.99 20.81 25.43
CA LEU A 64 -8.52 22.19 25.42
C LEU A 64 -7.38 23.22 25.35
N GLY A 65 -6.97 23.61 24.14
CA GLY A 65 -6.08 24.75 23.89
C GLY A 65 -4.66 24.44 23.39
N ASN A 66 -4.20 23.19 23.39
CA ASN A 66 -2.89 22.86 22.82
C ASN A 66 -3.07 22.47 21.35
N GLY A 67 -2.82 23.42 20.44
CA GLY A 67 -2.88 23.17 19.00
C GLY A 67 -1.85 22.13 18.54
N LEU A 68 -1.96 21.72 17.27
CA LEU A 68 -1.06 20.75 16.62
C LEU A 68 0.44 21.09 16.72
N ALA A 69 0.79 22.36 16.97
CA ALA A 69 2.16 22.84 17.14
C ALA A 69 2.81 22.31 18.44
N ASN A 70 2.04 22.22 19.53
CA ASN A 70 2.55 21.77 20.82
C ASN A 70 2.82 20.25 20.86
N LEU A 71 2.36 19.49 19.86
CA LEU A 71 2.62 18.04 19.75
C LEU A 71 4.06 17.72 19.32
N PHE A 72 4.74 18.66 18.66
CA PHE A 72 6.12 18.50 18.22
C PHE A 72 7.12 19.22 19.13
N GLU A 73 6.65 20.10 20.01
CA GLU A 73 7.48 20.71 21.05
C GLU A 73 7.66 19.73 22.20
N GLN A 74 8.89 19.25 22.35
CA GLN A 74 9.32 18.29 23.36
C GLN A 74 9.47 18.96 24.73
N GLU A 75 8.52 19.78 25.17
CA GLU A 75 8.53 20.29 26.54
C GLU A 75 7.85 19.28 27.47
N ALA A 76 8.68 18.65 28.29
CA ALA A 76 8.33 17.61 29.24
C ALA A 76 7.34 18.09 30.32
N LYS A 77 6.04 18.22 30.01
CA LYS A 77 5.01 18.44 31.04
C LYS A 77 3.74 17.64 30.74
N LYS A 78 3.58 16.58 31.53
CA LYS A 78 2.35 15.82 31.80
C LYS A 78 1.69 15.24 30.53
N ASN A 79 1.95 13.95 30.27
CA ASN A 79 1.30 13.16 29.22
C ASN A 79 -0.23 13.30 29.32
N ASN A 80 -0.80 14.27 28.62
CA ASN A 80 -2.24 14.38 28.46
C ASN A 80 -2.65 13.32 27.45
N SER A 81 -3.66 12.53 27.80
CA SER A 81 -4.17 11.45 26.94
C SER A 81 -4.59 11.95 25.54
N GLY A 82 -4.90 13.24 25.39
CA GLY A 82 -5.24 13.87 24.11
C GLY A 82 -4.07 13.99 23.12
N ASP A 83 -2.84 14.24 23.60
CA ASP A 83 -1.68 14.36 22.71
C ASP A 83 -1.32 13.01 22.09
N VAL A 84 -1.38 11.94 22.90
CA VAL A 84 -1.17 10.57 22.43
C VAL A 84 -2.18 10.20 21.35
N LEU A 85 -3.45 10.57 21.54
CA LEU A 85 -4.52 10.28 20.58
C LEU A 85 -4.31 11.02 19.26
N THR A 86 -3.82 12.27 19.33
CA THR A 86 -3.55 13.09 18.15
C THR A 86 -2.35 12.55 17.37
N VAL A 87 -1.26 12.18 18.05
CA VAL A 87 -0.08 11.55 17.42
C VAL A 87 -0.45 10.23 16.75
N LEU A 88 -1.23 9.37 17.42
CA LEU A 88 -1.72 8.12 16.83
C LEU A 88 -2.58 8.37 15.58
N GLY A 89 -3.42 9.39 15.61
CA GLY A 89 -4.21 9.80 14.46
C GLY A 89 -3.34 10.23 13.26
N VAL A 90 -2.28 11.02 13.50
CA VAL A 90 -1.32 11.42 12.45
C VAL A 90 -0.59 10.21 11.85
N ILE A 91 -0.11 9.29 12.69
CA ILE A 91 0.57 8.07 12.24
C ILE A 91 -0.39 7.19 11.41
N SER A 92 -1.65 7.08 11.85
CA SER A 92 -2.69 6.35 11.13
C SER A 92 -2.92 6.92 9.73
N ILE A 93 -3.07 8.25 9.62
CA ILE A 93 -3.23 8.92 8.32
C ILE A 93 -2.01 8.70 7.43
N ALA A 94 -0.79 8.87 7.95
CA ALA A 94 0.44 8.62 7.20
C ALA A 94 0.52 7.17 6.70
N GLY A 95 0.15 6.20 7.54
CA GLY A 95 0.07 4.78 7.18
C GLY A 95 -0.98 4.45 6.11
N SER A 96 -2.04 5.27 5.99
CA SER A 96 -3.07 5.08 4.96
C SER A 96 -2.60 5.45 3.53
N ILE A 97 -1.61 6.33 3.41
CA ILE A 97 -1.14 6.88 2.12
C ILE A 97 -0.57 5.78 1.19
N PRO A 98 0.38 4.92 1.62
CA PRO A 98 0.88 3.83 0.79
C PRO A 98 -0.23 2.90 0.32
N LEU A 99 -1.23 2.67 1.18
CA LEU A 99 -2.36 1.79 0.89
C LEU A 99 -3.24 2.37 -0.23
N LEU A 100 -3.57 3.67 -0.15
CA LEU A 100 -4.34 4.38 -1.18
C LEU A 100 -3.58 4.49 -2.52
N ILE A 101 -2.27 4.72 -2.47
CA ILE A 101 -1.42 4.72 -3.68
C ILE A 101 -1.41 3.31 -4.32
N SER A 102 -1.28 2.26 -3.52
CA SER A 102 -1.31 0.87 -4.01
C SER A 102 -2.66 0.52 -4.62
N ALA A 103 -3.77 1.01 -4.06
CA ALA A 103 -5.11 0.86 -4.61
C ALA A 103 -5.23 1.53 -5.99
N GLY A 104 -4.67 2.74 -6.15
CA GLY A 104 -4.61 3.45 -7.43
C GLY A 104 -3.77 2.72 -8.48
N LYS A 105 -2.60 2.21 -8.10
CA LYS A 105 -1.76 1.38 -8.99
C LYS A 105 -2.48 0.12 -9.44
N ASN A 106 -3.19 -0.57 -8.54
CA ASN A 106 -3.95 -1.77 -8.88
C ASN A 106 -5.15 -1.47 -9.78
N LYS A 107 -5.81 -0.31 -9.61
CA LYS A 107 -6.85 0.17 -10.54
C LYS A 107 -6.27 0.39 -11.94
N ARG A 108 -5.11 1.04 -12.04
CA ARG A 108 -4.42 1.26 -13.32
C ARG A 108 -4.04 -0.07 -13.97
N LYS A 109 -3.49 -1.03 -13.22
CA LYS A 109 -3.18 -2.38 -13.72
C LYS A 109 -4.42 -3.12 -14.22
N ALA A 110 -5.55 -3.00 -13.54
CA ALA A 110 -6.81 -3.56 -14.01
C ALA A 110 -7.35 -2.89 -15.30
N LEU A 111 -7.01 -1.62 -15.53
CA LEU A 111 -7.40 -0.87 -16.73
C LEU A 111 -6.41 -1.08 -17.89
N SER A 112 -5.12 -1.22 -17.60
CA SER A 112 -4.03 -1.36 -18.58
C SER A 112 -3.74 -2.80 -18.99
N LEU A 113 -4.47 -3.77 -18.44
CA LEU A 113 -4.33 -5.18 -18.77
C LEU A 113 -4.97 -5.48 -20.12
N SER A 114 -4.23 -5.09 -21.16
CA SER A 114 -4.21 -5.85 -22.38
C SER A 114 -2.95 -5.62 -23.22
N VAL A 115 -1.84 -5.14 -22.66
CA VAL A 115 -0.54 -5.31 -23.35
C VAL A 115 -0.09 -6.75 -23.10
N LYS A 116 -0.51 -7.68 -23.95
CA LYS A 116 -0.13 -9.08 -23.89
C LYS A 116 1.05 -9.29 -24.84
N ASN A 117 2.13 -9.88 -24.35
CA ASN A 117 3.21 -10.32 -25.21
C ASN A 117 2.73 -11.56 -25.95
N GLN A 118 2.36 -11.40 -27.23
CA GLN A 118 1.89 -12.51 -28.05
C GLN A 118 3.09 -13.08 -28.83
N PRO A 119 3.31 -14.41 -28.79
CA PRO A 119 4.26 -15.02 -29.69
C PRO A 119 3.73 -14.89 -31.12
N SER A 120 4.45 -14.17 -31.96
CA SER A 120 4.15 -14.06 -33.38
C SER A 120 5.20 -14.83 -34.17
N GLN A 121 4.75 -15.58 -35.17
CA GLN A 121 5.65 -16.28 -36.08
C GLN A 121 6.17 -15.29 -37.11
N VAL A 122 7.47 -15.01 -37.07
CA VAL A 122 8.14 -14.14 -38.03
C VAL A 122 9.02 -15.01 -38.92
N LEU A 123 8.91 -14.82 -40.23
CA LEU A 123 9.78 -15.48 -41.20
C LEU A 123 11.11 -14.73 -41.25
N GLN A 124 12.21 -15.39 -40.89
CA GLN A 124 13.56 -14.83 -41.00
C GLN A 124 14.49 -15.91 -41.57
N ASN A 125 15.24 -15.59 -42.62
CA ASN A 125 16.14 -16.53 -43.32
C ASN A 125 15.48 -17.88 -43.69
N ASN A 126 14.31 -17.86 -44.32
CA ASN A 126 13.56 -19.06 -44.73
C ASN A 126 13.20 -20.03 -43.58
N ARG A 127 13.23 -19.57 -42.33
CA ARG A 127 12.81 -20.34 -41.16
C ARG A 127 11.81 -19.54 -40.33
N LEU A 128 10.85 -20.24 -39.73
CA LEU A 128 9.89 -19.65 -38.81
C LEU A 128 10.54 -19.53 -37.43
N TYR A 129 10.58 -18.31 -36.88
CA TYR A 129 11.02 -18.06 -35.52
C TYR A 129 9.89 -17.44 -34.71
N SER A 130 9.75 -17.88 -33.46
CA SER A 130 8.83 -17.27 -32.51
C SER A 130 9.48 -16.02 -31.92
N LYS A 131 8.96 -14.83 -32.28
CA LYS A 131 9.41 -13.56 -31.71
C LYS A 131 8.32 -13.02 -30.79
N ILE A 132 8.72 -12.63 -29.58
CA ILE A 132 7.81 -11.98 -28.64
C ILE A 132 7.64 -10.53 -29.07
N ILE A 133 6.41 -10.16 -29.42
CA ILE A 133 6.05 -8.76 -29.72
C ILE A 133 5.07 -8.23 -28.66
N PRO A 134 5.26 -7.00 -28.16
CA PRO A 134 4.27 -6.37 -27.29
C PRO A 134 3.01 -6.07 -28.12
N SER A 135 1.89 -6.69 -27.77
CA SER A 135 0.62 -6.48 -28.45
C SER A 135 -0.40 -5.84 -27.51
N LEU A 136 -1.13 -4.84 -27.99
CA LEU A 136 -2.30 -4.27 -27.32
C LEU A 136 -3.53 -5.06 -27.78
N THR A 137 -4.05 -5.94 -26.94
CA THR A 137 -5.32 -6.61 -27.15
C THR A 137 -6.45 -5.69 -26.66
N PHE A 138 -7.65 -5.70 -27.23
CA PHE A 138 -8.81 -5.04 -26.62
C PHE A 138 -9.99 -5.99 -26.79
N LYS A 139 -10.67 -6.33 -25.68
CA LYS A 139 -11.85 -7.21 -25.70
C LYS A 139 -13.10 -6.34 -25.70
N ILE A 140 -13.81 -6.34 -26.82
CA ILE A 140 -15.17 -5.77 -26.95
C ILE A 140 -16.14 -6.90 -26.62
N ASN A 141 -17.05 -6.69 -25.66
CA ASN A 141 -18.21 -7.56 -25.48
C ASN A 141 -19.34 -6.94 -26.31
N LEU A 142 -19.87 -7.67 -27.29
CA LEU A 142 -21.17 -7.37 -27.90
C LEU A 142 -22.29 -7.87 -26.98
#